data_AF-A0A2E9TQP9-F1
#
_entry.id   AF-A0A2E9TQP9-F1
#
_cell.length_a   1.000
_cell.length_b   1.000
_cell.length_c   1.000
_cell.angle_alpha   90.00
_cell.angle_beta   90.00
_cell.angle_gamma   90.00
#
_symmetry.space_group_name_H-M   'P 1'
#
loop_
_entity.id
_entity.type
_entity.pdbx_description
1 polymer ?
#
loop_
_entity_poly.entity_id
_entity_poly.type
_entity_poly.pdbx_seq_one_letter_code
_entity_poly.pdbx_strand_id
1 'polypeptide(L)'
;MSLRQRLMPLVAKLITSERLQQWRRAFRESRRKLQRRPHQAVFYFRIDDPYSVLMAQVLPRFARHFGITITPRVMLYLDQQMYPAADMLEELAPRDATQLARLHDLDFPHNWQLPPREVSLAATRCLLKHEGDERFWSLAAALADALWRNDHDRLEDLLTEHGQMPADRAQLALEARRDQFLKDGHYLTGTLHYEGEWYWSVERLDHLAHRLNDLGLGSADWPLPYGRAKRARLKDVPEGLKGKPLVLFFSFRSPYSYLALARTYAMADHYGLNLKIRPVLPMVMRGLSVPKAKRFYILKDAAREARLHRVPFGKVCDPVGAGVERCMAIWPFAEKEGRLREWLRAAATGIWSQGVNAATDNGLKFLVENAGLDWNRARRWLDDDSWRDRAEDNRNAMMAAGSWGVPSFLTEKTMVWGQDRFAVIEQCLLASQADDKD
;
A
#
# COMPACT_ATOMS: atom_id res chain seq x y z
N MET A 1 -5.62 -31.85 -9.70
CA MET A 1 -5.70 -30.75 -8.71
C MET A 1 -5.22 -31.27 -7.36
N SER A 2 -4.23 -30.62 -6.73
CA SER A 2 -3.74 -31.05 -5.42
C SER A 2 -4.72 -30.67 -4.29
N LEU A 3 -4.73 -31.44 -3.19
CA LEU A 3 -5.56 -31.16 -2.00
C LEU A 3 -5.35 -29.72 -1.49
N ARG A 4 -4.10 -29.24 -1.55
CA ARG A 4 -3.70 -27.87 -1.20
C ARG A 4 -4.44 -26.80 -2.02
N GLN A 5 -4.61 -27.00 -3.32
CA GLN A 5 -5.31 -26.05 -4.20
C GLN A 5 -6.82 -25.98 -3.89
N ARG A 6 -7.44 -27.09 -3.49
CA ARG A 6 -8.87 -27.14 -3.12
C ARG A 6 -9.15 -26.48 -1.76
N LEU A 7 -8.23 -26.62 -0.81
CA LEU A 7 -8.38 -26.05 0.54
C LEU A 7 -7.99 -24.58 0.63
N MET A 8 -7.11 -24.09 -0.25
CA MET A 8 -6.61 -22.71 -0.23
C MET A 8 -7.73 -21.65 -0.19
N PRO A 9 -8.80 -21.72 -1.00
CA PRO A 9 -9.87 -20.72 -0.94
C PRO A 9 -10.67 -20.73 0.37
N LEU A 10 -10.79 -21.89 1.03
CA LEU A 10 -11.45 -22.02 2.33
C LEU A 10 -10.59 -21.39 3.44
N VAL A 11 -9.27 -21.66 3.42
CA VAL A 11 -8.31 -21.06 4.35
C VAL A 11 -8.23 -19.55 4.16
N ALA A 12 -8.17 -19.08 2.92
CA ALA A 12 -8.21 -17.65 2.61
C ALA A 12 -9.49 -17.00 3.15
N LYS A 13 -10.67 -17.60 2.89
CA LYS A 13 -11.95 -17.10 3.38
C LYS A 13 -11.99 -17.00 4.91
N LEU A 14 -11.40 -17.98 5.61
CA LEU A 14 -11.27 -17.93 7.06
C LEU A 14 -10.35 -16.79 7.51
N ILE A 15 -9.17 -16.63 6.89
CA ILE A 15 -8.21 -15.56 7.23
C ILE A 15 -8.80 -14.16 7.02
N THR A 16 -9.56 -13.98 5.94
CA THR A 16 -10.15 -12.68 5.55
C THR A 16 -11.53 -12.43 6.14
N SER A 17 -12.07 -13.39 6.91
CA SER A 17 -13.40 -13.33 7.53
C SER A 17 -13.52 -12.14 8.49
N GLU A 18 -14.49 -11.28 8.24
CA GLU A 18 -14.81 -10.14 9.11
C GLU A 18 -15.31 -10.60 10.47
N ARG A 19 -16.16 -11.64 10.51
CA ARG A 19 -16.65 -12.21 11.78
C ARG A 19 -15.50 -12.72 12.65
N LEU A 20 -14.52 -13.41 12.04
CA LEU A 20 -13.34 -13.88 12.78
C LEU A 20 -12.46 -12.70 13.24
N GLN A 21 -12.34 -11.66 12.42
CA GLN A 21 -11.63 -10.44 12.80
C GLN A 21 -12.31 -9.76 14.00
N GLN A 22 -13.63 -9.54 13.94
CA GLN A 22 -14.41 -8.96 15.04
C GLN A 22 -14.32 -9.81 16.31
N TRP A 23 -14.40 -11.14 16.19
CA TRP A 23 -14.20 -12.05 17.33
C TRP A 23 -12.79 -11.90 17.93
N ARG A 24 -11.74 -11.83 17.12
CA ARG A 24 -10.36 -11.60 17.60
C ARG A 24 -10.22 -10.24 18.30
N ARG A 25 -10.87 -9.20 17.78
CA ARG A 25 -10.90 -7.87 18.39
C ARG A 25 -11.59 -7.93 19.76
N ALA A 26 -12.78 -8.53 19.83
CA ALA A 26 -13.53 -8.69 21.08
C ALA A 26 -12.74 -9.52 22.11
N PHE A 27 -12.12 -10.62 21.71
CA PHE A 27 -11.28 -11.44 22.59
C PHE A 27 -10.10 -10.64 23.17
N ARG A 28 -9.39 -9.88 22.34
CA ARG A 28 -8.27 -9.03 22.78
C ARG A 28 -8.74 -7.90 23.71
N GLU A 29 -9.88 -7.31 23.39
CA GLU A 29 -10.48 -6.27 24.21
C GLU A 29 -10.90 -6.81 25.59
N SER A 30 -11.53 -7.98 25.65
CA SER A 30 -11.85 -8.65 26.92
C SER A 30 -10.59 -8.97 27.73
N ARG A 31 -9.53 -9.45 27.07
CA ARG A 31 -8.24 -9.70 27.73
C ARG A 31 -7.61 -8.41 28.27
N ARG A 32 -7.66 -7.31 27.51
CA ARG A 32 -7.17 -6.00 27.94
C ARG A 32 -7.92 -5.51 29.19
N LYS A 33 -9.26 -5.58 29.18
CA LYS A 33 -10.11 -5.20 30.32
C LYS A 33 -9.83 -6.06 31.55
N LEU A 34 -9.71 -7.38 31.38
CA LEU A 34 -9.37 -8.32 32.46
C LEU A 34 -8.02 -7.98 33.11
N GLN A 35 -7.03 -7.59 32.29
CA GLN A 35 -5.71 -7.18 32.75
C GLN A 35 -5.64 -5.73 33.22
N ARG A 36 -6.76 -4.98 33.20
CA ARG A 36 -6.84 -3.53 33.52
C ARG A 36 -5.80 -2.69 32.77
N ARG A 37 -5.44 -3.11 31.55
CA ARG A 37 -4.46 -2.41 30.72
C ARG A 37 -5.10 -1.19 30.05
N PRO A 38 -4.45 -0.01 30.02
CA PRO A 38 -4.93 1.11 29.22
C PRO A 38 -4.87 0.77 27.72
N HIS A 39 -5.56 1.57 26.89
CA HIS A 39 -5.43 1.45 25.44
C HIS A 39 -4.04 1.95 25.01
N GLN A 40 -3.25 1.06 24.42
CA GLN A 40 -1.87 1.34 24.02
C GLN A 40 -1.62 0.86 22.59
N ALA A 41 -0.90 1.67 21.83
CA ALA A 41 -0.38 1.33 20.51
C ALA A 41 1.13 1.57 20.43
N VAL A 42 1.80 0.84 19.55
CA VAL A 42 3.24 1.02 19.28
C VAL A 42 3.41 1.53 17.86
N PHE A 43 4.12 2.64 17.69
CA PHE A 43 4.39 3.24 16.39
C PHE A 43 5.84 2.99 15.98
N TYR A 44 6.04 2.31 14.85
CA TYR A 44 7.38 1.99 14.35
C TYR A 44 7.86 3.11 13.44
N PHE A 45 8.70 3.98 14.01
CA PHE A 45 9.15 5.21 13.40
C PHE A 45 10.56 5.05 12.83
N ARG A 46 10.77 5.49 11.58
CA ARG A 46 12.10 5.62 10.98
C ARG A 46 12.24 7.03 10.40
N ILE A 47 13.33 7.72 10.71
CA ILE A 47 13.44 9.15 10.40
C ILE A 47 13.59 9.44 8.89
N ASP A 48 14.20 8.53 8.15
CA ASP A 48 14.36 8.58 6.69
C ASP A 48 13.24 7.82 5.94
N ASP A 49 12.13 7.52 6.62
CA ASP A 49 10.90 7.08 5.98
C ASP A 49 9.88 8.24 5.97
N PRO A 50 9.53 8.78 4.79
CA PRO A 50 8.66 9.95 4.73
C PRO A 50 7.25 9.64 5.25
N TYR A 51 6.77 8.39 5.16
CA TYR A 51 5.49 8.01 5.77
C TYR A 51 5.54 8.00 7.30
N SER A 52 6.69 7.67 7.89
CA SER A 52 6.92 7.80 9.33
C SER A 52 6.87 9.26 9.76
N VAL A 53 7.43 10.18 8.96
CA VAL A 53 7.41 11.63 9.23
C VAL A 53 5.98 12.18 9.20
N LEU A 54 5.19 11.82 8.18
CA LEU A 54 3.77 12.24 8.10
C LEU A 54 2.96 11.68 9.28
N MET A 55 3.15 10.41 9.62
CA MET A 55 2.50 9.79 10.77
C MET A 55 2.86 10.49 12.08
N ALA A 56 4.13 10.86 12.28
CA ALA A 56 4.58 11.52 13.51
C ALA A 56 3.89 12.86 13.77
N GLN A 57 3.51 13.60 12.74
CA GLN A 57 2.73 14.85 12.85
C GLN A 57 1.28 14.60 13.31
N VAL A 58 0.73 13.43 12.95
CA VAL A 58 -0.68 13.09 13.18
C VAL A 58 -0.91 12.43 14.54
N LEU A 59 -0.04 11.50 14.92
CA LEU A 59 -0.25 10.59 16.03
C LEU A 59 -0.46 11.26 17.40
N PRO A 60 0.21 12.39 17.75
CA PRO A 60 -0.05 13.06 19.02
C PRO A 60 -1.49 13.54 19.18
N ARG A 61 -2.05 14.15 18.13
CA ARG A 61 -3.46 14.60 18.12
C ARG A 61 -4.41 13.41 18.10
N PHE A 62 -4.06 12.35 17.38
CA PHE A 62 -4.83 11.10 17.31
C PHE A 62 -4.92 10.43 18.69
N ALA A 63 -3.79 10.30 19.37
CA ALA A 63 -3.68 9.76 20.72
C ALA A 63 -4.55 10.54 21.72
N ARG A 64 -4.48 11.88 21.68
CA ARG A 64 -5.26 12.77 22.55
C ARG A 64 -6.77 12.62 22.31
N HIS A 65 -7.20 12.60 21.05
CA HIS A 65 -8.61 12.50 20.71
C HIS A 65 -9.23 11.20 21.20
N PHE A 66 -8.53 10.08 21.02
CA PHE A 66 -9.03 8.77 21.45
C PHE A 66 -8.69 8.39 22.89
N GLY A 67 -7.91 9.21 23.60
CA GLY A 67 -7.45 8.89 24.96
C GLY A 67 -6.59 7.62 25.02
N ILE A 68 -5.79 7.36 23.98
CA ILE A 68 -4.87 6.20 23.93
C ILE A 68 -3.42 6.64 24.07
N THR A 69 -2.57 5.77 24.60
CA THR A 69 -1.12 5.99 24.60
C THR A 69 -0.52 5.43 23.32
N ILE A 70 0.30 6.22 22.63
CA ILE A 70 1.06 5.76 21.47
C ILE A 70 2.55 5.87 21.81
N THR A 71 3.22 4.73 21.89
CA THR A 71 4.66 4.66 22.20
C THR A 71 5.45 4.54 20.91
N PRO A 72 6.34 5.49 20.60
CA PRO A 72 7.23 5.37 19.46
C PRO A 72 8.25 4.25 19.67
N ARG A 73 8.65 3.61 18.57
CA ARG A 73 9.69 2.60 18.50
C ARG A 73 10.58 2.95 17.33
N VAL A 74 11.77 3.46 17.63
CA VAL A 74 12.72 3.97 16.64
C VAL A 74 13.38 2.81 15.91
N MET A 75 13.40 2.91 14.58
CA MET A 75 13.94 1.95 13.63
C MET A 75 15.00 2.63 12.75
N LEU A 76 15.84 1.83 12.08
CA LEU A 76 16.86 2.33 11.14
C LEU A 76 16.89 1.47 9.88
N TYR A 77 17.26 0.20 10.01
CA TYR A 77 17.41 -0.71 8.89
C TYR A 77 16.22 -1.64 8.72
N LEU A 78 15.79 -1.81 7.48
CA LEU A 78 14.77 -2.77 7.10
C LEU A 78 15.39 -3.86 6.21
N ASP A 79 14.83 -5.07 6.30
CA ASP A 79 15.34 -6.25 5.61
C ASP A 79 15.24 -6.07 4.08
N GLN A 80 16.37 -6.09 3.38
CA GLN A 80 16.42 -5.93 1.92
C GLN A 80 15.56 -6.97 1.17
N GLN A 81 15.37 -8.16 1.73
CA GLN A 81 14.49 -9.18 1.14
C GLN A 81 13.01 -8.75 1.12
N MET A 82 12.62 -7.82 2.00
CA MET A 82 11.29 -7.24 2.02
C MET A 82 11.10 -6.08 1.01
N TYR A 83 12.20 -5.52 0.49
CA TYR A 83 12.25 -4.34 -0.39
C TYR A 83 12.99 -4.65 -1.69
N PRO A 84 12.35 -5.36 -2.64
CA PRO A 84 13.00 -5.83 -3.86
C PRO A 84 13.43 -4.73 -4.85
N ALA A 85 13.08 -3.47 -4.61
CA ALA A 85 13.48 -2.31 -5.42
C ALA A 85 13.63 -1.09 -4.50
N ALA A 86 14.61 -1.16 -3.59
CA ALA A 86 14.85 -0.13 -2.57
C ALA A 86 15.12 1.24 -3.22
N ASP A 87 15.99 1.31 -4.22
CA ASP A 87 16.38 2.56 -4.88
C ASP A 87 15.17 3.30 -5.49
N MET A 88 14.26 2.56 -6.13
CA MET A 88 13.03 3.18 -6.67
C MET A 88 12.09 3.63 -5.56
N LEU A 89 12.03 2.90 -4.43
CA LEU A 89 11.22 3.31 -3.28
C LEU A 89 11.79 4.58 -2.63
N GLU A 90 13.11 4.72 -2.58
CA GLU A 90 13.78 5.92 -2.05
C GLU A 90 13.33 7.18 -2.78
N GLU A 91 13.15 7.13 -4.10
CA GLU A 91 12.61 8.28 -4.83
C GLU A 91 11.08 8.39 -4.83
N LEU A 92 10.37 7.26 -4.94
CA LEU A 92 8.91 7.26 -5.05
C LEU A 92 8.23 7.70 -3.75
N ALA A 93 8.73 7.23 -2.60
CA ALA A 93 8.12 7.49 -1.30
C ALA A 93 8.07 9.00 -0.94
N PRO A 94 9.14 9.81 -1.06
CA PRO A 94 9.07 11.23 -0.73
C PRO A 94 8.24 12.03 -1.75
N ARG A 95 8.22 11.65 -3.03
CA ARG A 95 7.30 12.24 -4.03
C ARG A 95 5.83 11.99 -3.65
N ASP A 96 5.51 10.78 -3.22
CA ASP A 96 4.18 10.41 -2.75
C ASP A 96 3.81 11.13 -1.44
N ALA A 97 4.73 11.15 -0.47
CA ALA A 97 4.55 11.84 0.80
C ALA A 97 4.32 13.34 0.62
N THR A 98 5.00 13.98 -0.34
CA THR A 98 4.75 15.39 -0.68
C THR A 98 3.30 15.63 -1.11
N GLN A 99 2.74 14.72 -1.91
CA GLN A 99 1.35 14.81 -2.38
C GLN A 99 0.35 14.54 -1.25
N LEU A 100 0.64 13.54 -0.41
CA LEU A 100 -0.17 13.24 0.77
C LEU A 100 -0.14 14.37 1.80
N ALA A 101 1.02 15.00 2.01
CA ALA A 101 1.17 16.12 2.93
C ALA A 101 0.24 17.27 2.52
N ARG A 102 0.28 17.66 1.25
CA ARG A 102 -0.65 18.66 0.68
C ARG A 102 -2.12 18.24 0.82
N LEU A 103 -2.45 16.97 0.58
CA LEU A 103 -3.83 16.49 0.64
C LEU A 103 -4.42 16.50 2.06
N HIS A 104 -3.57 16.31 3.06
CA HIS A 104 -3.93 16.15 4.47
C HIS A 104 -3.55 17.36 5.34
N ASP A 105 -3.12 18.46 4.73
CA ASP A 105 -2.66 19.67 5.43
C ASP A 105 -1.55 19.36 6.46
N LEU A 106 -0.59 18.52 6.06
CA LEU A 106 0.62 18.18 6.79
C LEU A 106 1.84 18.83 6.12
N ASP A 107 2.97 18.87 6.84
CA ASP A 107 4.21 19.43 6.34
C ASP A 107 5.14 18.33 5.79
N PHE A 108 5.68 18.55 4.59
CA PHE A 108 6.76 17.77 4.03
C PHE A 108 7.45 18.60 2.93
N PRO A 109 8.78 18.73 2.91
CA PRO A 109 9.46 19.65 2.02
C PRO A 109 9.23 19.31 0.55
N HIS A 110 8.88 20.31 -0.28
CA HIS A 110 8.71 20.14 -1.73
C HIS A 110 10.04 19.91 -2.47
N ASN A 111 11.10 20.51 -1.95
CA ASN A 111 12.48 20.39 -2.42
C ASN A 111 13.28 19.43 -1.52
N TRP A 112 12.66 18.31 -1.15
CA TRP A 112 13.31 17.28 -0.35
C TRP A 112 14.60 16.78 -1.04
N GLN A 113 15.57 16.36 -0.21
CA GLN A 113 16.76 15.64 -0.66
C GLN A 113 16.83 14.31 0.07
N LEU A 114 17.37 13.27 -0.58
CA LEU A 114 17.53 11.97 0.06
C LEU A 114 18.52 12.07 1.21
N PRO A 115 18.11 11.75 2.45
CA PRO A 115 19.00 11.81 3.60
C PRO A 115 20.18 10.85 3.46
N PRO A 116 21.44 11.30 3.63
CA PRO A 116 22.58 10.40 3.66
C PRO A 116 22.47 9.43 4.85
N ARG A 117 22.83 8.16 4.63
CA ARG A 117 22.70 7.08 5.63
C ARG A 117 23.36 7.40 6.98
N GLU A 118 24.56 7.97 6.96
CA GLU A 118 25.29 8.35 8.19
C GLU A 118 24.57 9.46 8.97
N VAL A 119 23.99 10.42 8.25
CA VAL A 119 23.22 11.53 8.84
C VAL A 119 21.91 11.00 9.46
N SER A 120 21.20 10.12 8.74
CA SER A 120 20.03 9.41 9.26
C SER A 120 20.34 8.57 10.50
N LEU A 121 21.51 7.90 10.54
CA LEU A 121 21.97 7.13 11.70
C LEU A 121 22.22 8.05 12.91
N ALA A 122 22.88 9.19 12.74
CA ALA A 122 23.12 10.15 13.81
C ALA A 122 21.81 10.67 14.43
N ALA A 123 20.85 11.09 13.58
CA ALA A 123 19.54 11.54 14.02
C ALA A 123 18.73 10.41 14.69
N THR A 124 18.83 9.18 14.17
CA THR A 124 18.22 8.00 14.79
C THR A 124 18.79 7.72 16.18
N ARG A 125 20.11 7.85 16.37
CA ARG A 125 20.77 7.68 17.68
C ARG A 125 20.34 8.73 18.69
N CYS A 126 20.09 9.96 18.24
CA CYS A 126 19.49 11.00 19.06
C CYS A 126 18.07 10.59 19.49
N LEU A 127 17.22 10.16 18.55
CA LEU A 127 15.86 9.72 18.87
C LEU A 127 15.81 8.48 19.76
N LEU A 128 16.74 7.54 19.61
CA LEU A 128 16.86 6.37 20.47
C LEU A 128 17.15 6.72 21.93
N LYS A 129 17.96 7.75 22.16
CA LYS A 129 18.27 8.25 23.50
C LYS A 129 17.01 8.81 24.19
N HIS A 130 16.11 9.40 23.41
CA HIS A 130 14.91 10.11 23.87
C HIS A 130 13.59 9.37 23.55
N GLU A 131 13.63 8.07 23.23
CA GLU A 131 12.46 7.27 22.80
C GLU A 131 11.33 7.27 23.85
N GLY A 132 11.67 7.38 25.14
CA GLY A 132 10.72 7.41 26.26
C GLY A 132 10.27 8.80 26.70
N ASP A 133 10.79 9.87 26.10
CA ASP A 133 10.59 11.22 26.59
C ASP A 133 9.29 11.83 26.04
N GLU A 134 8.62 12.68 26.83
CA GLU A 134 7.41 13.40 26.39
C GLU A 134 7.66 14.30 25.17
N ARG A 135 8.91 14.77 25.02
CA ARG A 135 9.37 15.62 23.92
C ARG A 135 9.76 14.84 22.66
N PHE A 136 9.62 13.51 22.64
CA PHE A 136 9.98 12.69 21.49
C PHE A 136 9.37 13.23 20.18
N TRP A 137 8.07 13.56 20.19
CA TRP A 137 7.37 13.99 18.98
C TRP A 137 7.89 15.32 18.42
N SER A 138 8.15 16.30 19.28
CA SER A 138 8.71 17.59 18.85
C SER A 138 10.15 17.43 18.36
N LEU A 139 10.95 16.57 19.01
CA LEU A 139 12.32 16.28 18.59
C LEU A 139 12.35 15.53 17.25
N ALA A 140 11.49 14.52 17.08
CA ALA A 140 11.37 13.77 15.84
C ALA A 140 10.93 14.66 14.67
N ALA A 141 10.00 15.60 14.91
CA ALA A 141 9.59 16.57 13.89
C ALA A 141 10.75 17.49 13.51
N ALA A 142 11.47 18.07 14.48
CA ALA A 142 12.59 18.98 14.22
C ALA A 142 13.77 18.30 13.50
N LEU A 143 14.16 17.10 13.95
CA LEU A 143 15.21 16.32 13.30
C LEU A 143 14.81 15.89 11.90
N ALA A 144 13.56 15.44 11.68
CA ALA A 144 13.09 15.06 10.36
C ALA A 144 13.06 16.25 9.41
N ASP A 145 12.57 17.41 9.85
CA ASP A 145 12.54 18.62 9.01
C ASP A 145 13.95 19.03 8.55
N ALA A 146 14.90 19.14 9.48
CA ALA A 146 16.30 19.45 9.14
C ALA A 146 16.90 18.39 8.20
N LEU A 147 16.65 17.10 8.48
CA LEU A 147 17.16 15.99 7.68
C LEU A 147 16.66 16.03 6.23
N TRP A 148 15.34 16.16 6.03
CA TRP A 148 14.72 16.10 4.71
C TRP A 148 14.91 17.38 3.89
N ARG A 149 15.20 18.52 4.55
CA ARG A 149 15.58 19.78 3.89
C ARG A 149 17.09 19.91 3.64
N ASN A 150 17.89 18.96 4.12
CA ASN A 150 19.35 19.00 4.07
C ASN A 150 19.97 20.19 4.82
N ASP A 151 19.32 20.61 5.93
CA ASP A 151 19.77 21.69 6.81
C ASP A 151 20.77 21.14 7.83
N HIS A 152 22.06 21.18 7.46
CA HIS A 152 23.15 20.61 8.24
C HIS A 152 23.37 21.36 9.56
N ASP A 153 23.35 22.70 9.53
CA ASP A 153 23.59 23.54 10.70
C ASP A 153 22.52 23.27 11.75
N ARG A 154 21.24 23.25 11.34
CA ARG A 154 20.14 22.96 12.26
C ARG A 154 20.23 21.56 12.84
N LEU A 155 20.64 20.58 12.04
CA LEU A 155 20.79 19.21 12.50
C LEU A 155 21.93 19.09 13.52
N GLU A 156 23.08 19.71 13.26
CA GLU A 156 24.22 19.72 14.17
C GLU A 156 23.88 20.37 15.52
N ASP A 157 23.16 21.49 15.51
CA ASP A 157 22.64 22.15 16.72
C ASP A 157 21.77 21.19 17.55
N LEU A 158 20.79 20.54 16.92
CA LEU A 158 19.88 19.60 17.58
C LEU A 158 20.63 18.40 18.16
N LEU A 159 21.59 17.86 17.42
CA LEU A 159 22.41 16.73 17.86
C LEU A 159 23.34 17.10 19.02
N THR A 160 23.84 18.33 19.04
CA THR A 160 24.68 18.86 20.13
C THR A 160 23.86 19.12 21.39
N GLU A 161 22.68 19.73 21.24
CA GLU A 161 21.78 20.05 22.35
C GLU A 161 21.25 18.78 23.04
N HIS A 162 20.76 17.81 22.27
CA HIS A 162 20.09 16.63 22.81
C HIS A 162 21.05 15.44 22.99
N GLY A 163 22.15 15.40 22.26
CA GLY A 163 23.13 14.32 22.31
C GLY A 163 22.62 13.01 21.72
N GLN A 164 23.52 12.03 21.58
CA GLN A 164 23.24 10.77 20.89
C GLN A 164 23.51 9.56 21.79
N MET A 165 22.79 8.46 21.56
CA MET A 165 23.15 7.17 22.13
C MET A 165 24.52 6.69 21.57
N PRO A 166 25.39 6.07 22.38
CA PRO A 166 26.62 5.43 21.89
C PRO A 166 26.34 4.44 20.74
N ALA A 167 27.24 4.39 19.75
CA ALA A 167 27.01 3.71 18.47
C ALA A 167 26.81 2.19 18.64
N ASP A 168 27.63 1.56 19.46
CA ASP A 168 27.57 0.14 19.82
C ASP A 168 26.22 -0.23 20.46
N ARG A 169 25.77 0.56 21.44
CA ARG A 169 24.49 0.37 22.12
C ARG A 169 23.32 0.60 21.18
N ALA A 170 23.40 1.62 20.33
CA ALA A 170 22.38 1.91 19.34
C ALA A 170 22.23 0.77 18.32
N GLN A 171 23.34 0.26 17.80
CA GLN A 171 23.34 -0.86 16.84
C GLN A 171 22.67 -2.10 17.43
N LEU A 172 23.08 -2.53 18.63
CA LEU A 172 22.50 -3.70 19.28
C LEU A 172 20.98 -3.53 19.50
N ALA A 173 20.57 -2.34 19.94
CA ALA A 173 19.15 -2.05 20.19
C ALA A 173 18.32 -2.02 18.90
N LEU A 174 18.89 -1.54 17.79
CA LEU A 174 18.21 -1.50 16.48
C LEU A 174 18.10 -2.90 15.84
N GLU A 175 19.14 -3.72 15.96
CA GLU A 175 19.12 -5.12 15.47
C GLU A 175 18.08 -5.96 16.22
N ALA A 176 18.07 -5.89 17.55
CA ALA A 176 17.08 -6.58 18.36
C ALA A 176 15.64 -6.14 18.03
N ARG A 177 15.44 -4.84 17.77
CA ARG A 177 14.14 -4.28 17.34
C ARG A 177 13.72 -4.81 15.98
N ARG A 178 14.61 -4.79 14.98
CA ARG A 178 14.35 -5.33 13.63
C ARG A 178 13.92 -6.79 13.71
N ASP A 179 14.65 -7.61 14.46
CA ASP A 179 14.38 -9.04 14.56
C ASP A 179 13.03 -9.30 15.24
N GLN A 180 12.69 -8.53 16.29
CA GLN A 180 11.37 -8.59 16.91
C GLN A 180 10.25 -8.16 15.95
N PHE A 181 10.47 -7.06 15.21
CA PHE A 181 9.50 -6.53 14.25
C PHE A 181 9.15 -7.52 13.14
N LEU A 182 10.16 -8.21 12.61
CA LEU A 182 9.98 -9.30 11.63
C LEU A 182 9.25 -10.51 12.25
N LYS A 183 9.58 -10.87 13.50
CA LYS A 183 8.88 -11.95 14.24
C LYS A 183 7.41 -11.62 14.49
N ASP A 184 7.08 -10.36 14.76
CA ASP A 184 5.71 -9.87 14.94
C ASP A 184 4.91 -9.84 13.62
N GLY A 185 5.58 -10.10 12.51
CA GLY A 185 4.97 -10.35 11.21
C GLY A 185 4.73 -9.09 10.38
N HIS A 186 5.52 -8.04 10.61
CA HIS A 186 5.47 -6.81 9.83
C HIS A 186 6.87 -6.37 9.35
N TYR A 187 6.92 -5.40 8.44
CA TYR A 187 8.17 -4.99 7.77
C TYR A 187 8.19 -3.54 7.27
N LEU A 188 7.04 -2.85 7.22
CA LEU A 188 6.95 -1.45 6.81
C LEU A 188 7.06 -0.54 8.03
N THR A 189 7.99 0.42 8.02
CA THR A 189 7.97 1.54 8.97
C THR A 189 6.81 2.48 8.64
N GLY A 190 6.59 3.49 9.49
CA GLY A 190 5.41 4.34 9.36
C GLY A 190 4.13 3.56 9.68
N THR A 191 4.25 2.46 10.44
CA THR A 191 3.13 1.62 10.83
C THR A 191 2.84 1.75 12.31
N LEU A 192 1.55 1.75 12.64
CA LEU A 192 1.05 1.64 13.99
C LEU A 192 0.56 0.21 14.25
N HIS A 193 0.84 -0.32 15.44
CA HIS A 193 0.33 -1.61 15.91
C HIS A 193 -0.59 -1.41 17.10
N TYR A 194 -1.85 -1.83 16.97
CA TYR A 194 -2.84 -1.72 18.03
C TYR A 194 -3.61 -3.04 18.18
N GLU A 195 -3.48 -3.66 19.34
CA GLU A 195 -4.22 -4.86 19.75
C GLU A 195 -4.28 -5.92 18.64
N GLY A 196 -3.11 -6.29 18.10
CA GLY A 196 -2.91 -7.38 17.13
C GLY A 196 -3.16 -7.02 15.66
N GLU A 197 -3.39 -5.75 15.35
CA GLU A 197 -3.57 -5.27 13.98
C GLU A 197 -2.58 -4.17 13.64
N TRP A 198 -2.13 -4.19 12.37
CA TRP A 198 -1.22 -3.22 11.78
C TRP A 198 -1.98 -2.19 10.95
N TYR A 199 -1.49 -0.94 10.98
CA TYR A 199 -2.04 0.21 10.29
C TYR A 199 -0.87 1.01 9.71
N TRP A 200 -0.53 0.72 8.45
CA TRP A 200 0.56 1.35 7.73
C TRP A 200 0.13 2.69 7.13
N SER A 201 0.96 3.73 7.26
CA SER A 201 0.74 5.09 6.77
C SER A 201 -0.49 5.79 7.36
N VAL A 202 -0.63 7.08 7.04
CA VAL A 202 -1.77 7.92 7.46
C VAL A 202 -3.09 7.30 6.94
N GLU A 203 -3.04 6.66 5.78
CA GLU A 203 -4.18 6.15 5.04
C GLU A 203 -4.80 4.92 5.68
N ARG A 204 -4.16 4.27 6.67
CA ARG A 204 -4.81 3.21 7.46
C ARG A 204 -5.30 3.68 8.83
N LEU A 205 -5.07 4.93 9.20
CA LEU A 205 -5.59 5.48 10.46
C LEU A 205 -7.12 5.58 10.47
N ASP A 206 -7.77 5.68 9.31
CA ASP A 206 -9.23 5.59 9.20
C ASP A 206 -9.76 4.29 9.81
N HIS A 207 -9.14 3.14 9.51
CA HIS A 207 -9.54 1.85 10.07
C HIS A 207 -9.34 1.75 11.58
N LEU A 208 -8.29 2.39 12.11
CA LEU A 208 -8.08 2.43 13.55
C LEU A 208 -9.09 3.37 14.21
N ALA A 209 -9.34 4.54 13.63
CA ALA A 209 -10.32 5.50 14.13
C ALA A 209 -11.71 4.87 14.26
N HIS A 210 -12.21 4.21 13.21
CA HIS A 210 -13.49 3.50 13.27
C HIS A 210 -13.50 2.42 14.36
N ARG A 211 -12.40 1.65 14.50
CA ARG A 211 -12.30 0.64 15.56
C ARG A 211 -12.32 1.25 16.96
N LEU A 212 -11.69 2.41 17.17
CA LEU A 212 -11.67 3.08 18.47
C LEU A 212 -13.04 3.72 18.77
N ASN A 213 -13.70 4.31 17.77
CA ASN A 213 -15.09 4.75 17.87
C ASN A 213 -16.02 3.60 18.28
N ASP A 214 -15.91 2.43 17.66
CA ASP A 214 -16.71 1.23 18.00
C ASP A 214 -16.49 0.76 19.46
N LEU A 215 -15.33 1.11 20.04
CA LEU A 215 -15.01 0.83 21.45
C LEU A 215 -15.53 1.92 22.40
N GLY A 216 -16.18 2.96 21.88
CA GLY A 216 -16.64 4.12 22.66
C GLY A 216 -15.52 5.07 23.06
N LEU A 217 -14.39 5.04 22.33
CA LEU A 217 -13.29 5.99 22.53
C LEU A 217 -13.43 7.15 21.54
N GLY A 218 -13.04 8.35 21.98
CA GLY A 218 -13.25 9.59 21.22
C GLY A 218 -14.53 10.30 21.65
N SER A 219 -14.47 11.63 21.75
CA SER A 219 -15.63 12.46 22.11
C SER A 219 -16.50 12.84 20.90
N ALA A 220 -16.00 12.60 19.69
CA ALA A 220 -16.65 12.87 18.41
C ALA A 220 -15.98 12.00 17.33
N ASP A 221 -16.50 12.03 16.11
CA ASP A 221 -15.78 11.45 14.97
C ASP A 221 -14.41 12.12 14.80
N TRP A 222 -13.42 11.31 14.44
CA TRP A 222 -12.08 11.79 14.18
C TRP A 222 -12.09 12.79 13.01
N PRO A 223 -11.68 14.06 13.23
CA PRO A 223 -11.97 15.17 12.31
C PRO A 223 -11.17 15.14 11.00
N LEU A 224 -10.23 14.21 10.84
CA LEU A 224 -9.34 14.19 9.68
C LEU A 224 -9.70 13.06 8.72
N PRO A 225 -10.01 13.38 7.46
CA PRO A 225 -10.42 12.39 6.48
C PRO A 225 -9.18 11.68 5.92
N TYR A 226 -8.48 10.87 6.72
CA TYR A 226 -7.28 10.17 6.22
C TYR A 226 -7.58 9.10 5.16
N GLY A 227 -8.84 8.65 5.08
CA GLY A 227 -9.34 7.89 3.93
C GLY A 227 -9.51 8.73 2.65
N ARG A 228 -9.25 10.05 2.67
CA ARG A 228 -9.42 10.97 1.52
C ARG A 228 -8.52 10.59 0.36
N ALA A 229 -7.25 10.24 0.60
CA ALA A 229 -6.33 9.77 -0.45
C ALA A 229 -6.93 8.63 -1.28
N LYS A 230 -7.71 7.77 -0.61
CA LYS A 230 -8.37 6.62 -1.22
C LYS A 230 -9.57 6.99 -2.09
N ARG A 231 -10.03 8.23 -2.22
CA ARG A 231 -11.29 8.55 -2.92
C ARG A 231 -11.11 9.70 -3.90
N ALA A 232 -11.31 9.42 -5.18
CA ALA A 232 -11.55 10.44 -6.19
C ALA A 232 -12.91 11.11 -5.91
N ARG A 233 -13.01 12.43 -6.14
CA ARG A 233 -14.24 13.19 -5.93
C ARG A 233 -15.24 12.99 -7.06
N LEU A 234 -14.77 12.77 -8.29
CA LEU A 234 -15.56 12.56 -9.51
C LEU A 234 -16.70 13.57 -9.64
N LYS A 235 -16.36 14.86 -9.52
CA LYS A 235 -17.31 15.98 -9.64
C LYS A 235 -17.37 16.48 -11.08
N ASP A 236 -17.03 17.75 -11.31
CA ASP A 236 -17.06 18.38 -12.61
C ASP A 236 -16.17 17.62 -13.60
N VAL A 237 -16.58 17.61 -14.87
CA VAL A 237 -15.84 16.99 -15.97
C VAL A 237 -15.31 18.12 -16.84
N PRO A 238 -14.07 18.60 -16.59
CA PRO A 238 -13.48 19.61 -17.45
C PRO A 238 -13.31 19.06 -18.87
N GLU A 239 -13.70 19.86 -19.87
CA GLU A 239 -13.66 19.45 -21.28
C GLU A 239 -12.26 19.03 -21.73
N GLY A 240 -11.22 19.66 -21.16
CA GLY A 240 -9.81 19.36 -21.46
C GLY A 240 -9.29 18.01 -20.94
N LEU A 241 -10.07 17.25 -20.14
CA LEU A 241 -9.68 15.90 -19.71
C LEU A 241 -10.03 14.82 -20.72
N LYS A 242 -10.99 15.07 -21.62
CA LYS A 242 -11.44 14.06 -22.57
C LYS A 242 -10.29 13.61 -23.48
N GLY A 243 -10.06 12.30 -23.53
CA GLY A 243 -8.99 11.68 -24.33
C GLY A 243 -7.59 11.73 -23.70
N LYS A 244 -7.40 12.42 -22.57
CA LYS A 244 -6.11 12.44 -21.85
C LYS A 244 -5.71 11.02 -21.43
N PRO A 245 -4.41 10.66 -21.51
CA PRO A 245 -3.97 9.30 -21.22
C PRO A 245 -4.01 9.00 -19.72
N LEU A 246 -4.50 7.81 -19.39
CA LEU A 246 -4.31 7.19 -18.08
C LEU A 246 -3.83 5.76 -18.29
N VAL A 247 -2.68 5.40 -17.73
CA VAL A 247 -2.14 4.05 -17.81
C VAL A 247 -2.24 3.39 -16.45
N LEU A 248 -2.85 2.20 -16.38
CA LEU A 248 -2.85 1.33 -15.20
C LEU A 248 -1.91 0.15 -15.43
N PHE A 249 -0.82 0.08 -14.67
CA PHE A 249 -0.01 -1.12 -14.55
C PHE A 249 -0.67 -2.10 -13.59
N PHE A 250 -1.05 -3.27 -14.11
CA PHE A 250 -1.93 -4.24 -13.45
C PHE A 250 -1.25 -5.59 -13.28
N SER A 251 -1.54 -6.32 -12.21
CA SER A 251 -1.17 -7.74 -12.14
C SER A 251 -2.33 -8.60 -11.63
N PHE A 252 -2.57 -9.73 -12.30
CA PHE A 252 -3.57 -10.73 -11.89
C PHE A 252 -3.30 -11.28 -10.47
N ARG A 253 -2.03 -11.22 -10.02
CA ARG A 253 -1.60 -11.67 -8.70
C ARG A 253 -1.59 -10.54 -7.64
N SER A 254 -1.95 -9.31 -7.98
CA SER A 254 -2.05 -8.24 -6.97
C SER A 254 -3.49 -8.08 -6.49
N PRO A 255 -3.77 -8.31 -5.18
CA PRO A 255 -5.10 -8.02 -4.65
C PRO A 255 -5.41 -6.53 -4.74
N TYR A 256 -4.41 -5.65 -4.56
CA TYR A 256 -4.61 -4.21 -4.69
C TYR A 256 -4.91 -3.77 -6.13
N SER A 257 -4.35 -4.46 -7.14
CA SER A 257 -4.74 -4.23 -8.54
C SER A 257 -6.20 -4.61 -8.77
N TYR A 258 -6.68 -5.68 -8.14
CA TYR A 258 -8.10 -6.04 -8.16
C TYR A 258 -8.99 -4.96 -7.50
N LEU A 259 -8.61 -4.46 -6.32
CA LEU A 259 -9.38 -3.42 -5.63
C LEU A 259 -9.44 -2.11 -6.42
N ALA A 260 -8.36 -1.77 -7.13
CA ALA A 260 -8.28 -0.58 -7.97
C ALA A 260 -9.08 -0.69 -9.27
N LEU A 261 -9.28 -1.89 -9.81
CA LEU A 261 -9.71 -2.08 -11.20
C LEU A 261 -11.04 -1.39 -11.54
N ALA A 262 -12.11 -1.70 -10.80
CA ALA A 262 -13.43 -1.12 -11.06
C ALA A 262 -13.45 0.41 -10.87
N ARG A 263 -12.69 0.88 -9.88
CA ARG A 263 -12.59 2.30 -9.55
C ARG A 263 -11.81 3.07 -10.62
N THR A 264 -10.79 2.45 -11.21
CA THR A 264 -10.01 3.02 -12.34
C THR A 264 -10.90 3.19 -13.55
N TYR A 265 -11.69 2.16 -13.88
CA TYR A 265 -12.65 2.27 -14.96
C TYR A 265 -13.70 3.35 -14.72
N ALA A 266 -14.24 3.45 -13.50
CA ALA A 266 -15.21 4.50 -13.16
C ALA A 266 -14.61 5.90 -13.34
N MET A 267 -13.35 6.11 -12.95
CA MET A 267 -12.65 7.38 -13.17
C MET A 267 -12.45 7.67 -14.66
N ALA A 268 -12.01 6.67 -15.43
CA ALA A 268 -11.79 6.83 -16.87
C ALA A 268 -13.09 7.14 -17.62
N ASP A 269 -14.18 6.43 -17.30
CA ASP A 269 -15.49 6.67 -17.90
C ASP A 269 -16.02 8.06 -17.53
N HIS A 270 -15.89 8.47 -16.26
CA HIS A 270 -16.37 9.77 -15.75
C HIS A 270 -15.69 10.95 -16.48
N TYR A 271 -14.38 10.88 -16.65
CA TYR A 271 -13.59 11.95 -17.27
C TYR A 271 -13.39 11.77 -18.78
N GLY A 272 -13.87 10.68 -19.38
CA GLY A 272 -13.64 10.35 -20.79
C GLY A 272 -12.17 10.13 -21.13
N LEU A 273 -11.38 9.56 -20.21
CA LEU A 273 -9.94 9.34 -20.37
C LEU A 273 -9.63 8.23 -21.38
N ASN A 274 -8.49 8.33 -22.05
CA ASN A 274 -7.90 7.23 -22.81
C ASN A 274 -7.18 6.26 -21.85
N LEU A 275 -7.95 5.35 -21.24
CA LEU A 275 -7.42 4.36 -20.32
C LEU A 275 -6.72 3.21 -21.07
N LYS A 276 -5.43 3.03 -20.79
CA LYS A 276 -4.66 1.85 -21.21
C LYS A 276 -4.30 1.00 -20.00
N ILE A 277 -4.68 -0.29 -20.04
CA ILE A 277 -4.25 -1.23 -19.00
C ILE A 277 -3.04 -2.01 -19.51
N ARG A 278 -1.97 -2.04 -18.71
CA ARG A 278 -0.71 -2.71 -19.00
C ARG A 278 -0.48 -3.82 -17.97
N PRO A 279 -0.91 -5.06 -18.24
CA PRO A 279 -0.60 -6.21 -17.40
C PRO A 279 0.91 -6.46 -17.29
N VAL A 280 1.39 -6.74 -16.08
CA VAL A 280 2.78 -7.07 -15.77
C VAL A 280 2.87 -8.35 -14.93
N LEU A 281 3.97 -9.09 -15.12
CA LEU A 281 4.25 -10.30 -14.34
C LEU A 281 4.65 -9.96 -12.88
N PRO A 282 4.16 -10.74 -11.89
CA PRO A 282 4.44 -10.49 -10.49
C PRO A 282 5.91 -10.75 -10.13
N MET A 283 6.45 -9.99 -9.16
CA MET A 283 7.86 -10.09 -8.71
C MET A 283 8.29 -11.51 -8.31
N VAL A 284 7.38 -12.31 -7.73
CA VAL A 284 7.71 -13.68 -7.27
C VAL A 284 8.02 -14.62 -8.41
N MET A 285 7.42 -14.40 -9.57
CA MET A 285 7.75 -15.16 -10.78
C MET A 285 9.05 -14.66 -11.43
N ARG A 286 9.70 -13.66 -10.82
CA ARG A 286 11.00 -13.10 -11.21
C ARG A 286 12.11 -13.46 -10.20
N GLY A 287 11.92 -14.52 -9.41
CA GLY A 287 12.95 -15.06 -8.49
C GLY A 287 12.93 -14.51 -7.06
N LEU A 288 12.04 -13.56 -6.73
CA LEU A 288 11.98 -12.96 -5.40
C LEU A 288 11.02 -13.71 -4.47
N SER A 289 11.53 -14.30 -3.38
CA SER A 289 10.65 -14.93 -2.39
C SER A 289 9.90 -13.87 -1.57
N VAL A 290 8.60 -14.05 -1.34
CA VAL A 290 7.81 -13.17 -0.45
C VAL A 290 7.61 -13.89 0.88
N PRO A 291 8.14 -13.41 2.01
CA PRO A 291 7.98 -14.06 3.30
C PRO A 291 6.51 -14.26 3.72
N LYS A 292 6.24 -15.30 4.52
CA LYS A 292 4.87 -15.65 4.97
C LYS A 292 4.16 -14.46 5.64
N ALA A 293 4.86 -13.76 6.52
CA ALA A 293 4.37 -12.58 7.23
C ALA A 293 3.82 -11.51 6.26
N LYS A 294 4.62 -11.16 5.25
CA LYS A 294 4.25 -10.21 4.19
C LYS A 294 2.98 -10.64 3.44
N ARG A 295 2.86 -11.93 3.08
CA ARG A 295 1.65 -12.45 2.43
C ARG A 295 0.40 -12.33 3.29
N PHE A 296 0.49 -12.70 4.58
CA PHE A 296 -0.65 -12.64 5.49
C PHE A 296 -1.07 -11.20 5.79
N TYR A 297 -0.11 -10.28 5.95
CA TYR A 297 -0.42 -8.86 6.11
C TYR A 297 -1.17 -8.32 4.90
N ILE A 298 -0.61 -8.47 3.69
CA ILE A 298 -1.24 -7.99 2.44
C ILE A 298 -2.65 -8.56 2.27
N LEU A 299 -2.85 -9.86 2.52
CA LEU A 299 -4.16 -10.48 2.36
C LEU A 299 -5.19 -9.92 3.35
N LYS A 300 -4.81 -9.70 4.61
CA LYS A 300 -5.70 -9.13 5.64
C LYS A 300 -5.98 -7.65 5.39
N ASP A 301 -4.97 -6.88 5.00
CA ASP A 301 -5.11 -5.46 4.67
C ASP A 301 -5.99 -5.28 3.43
N ALA A 302 -5.73 -6.02 2.35
CA ALA A 302 -6.57 -6.00 1.15
C ALA A 302 -8.02 -6.40 1.46
N ALA A 303 -8.27 -7.37 2.34
CA ALA A 303 -9.63 -7.69 2.77
C ALA A 303 -10.32 -6.53 3.52
N ARG A 304 -9.55 -5.75 4.29
CA ARG A 304 -10.05 -4.58 5.01
C ARG A 304 -10.39 -3.44 4.05
N GLU A 305 -9.52 -3.18 3.08
CA GLU A 305 -9.74 -2.20 2.01
C GLU A 305 -10.89 -2.61 1.08
N ALA A 306 -11.01 -3.91 0.77
CA ALA A 306 -12.11 -4.43 -0.02
C ALA A 306 -13.47 -4.15 0.63
N ARG A 307 -13.58 -4.34 1.96
CA ARG A 307 -14.77 -3.98 2.73
C ARG A 307 -15.08 -2.49 2.66
N LEU A 308 -14.07 -1.64 2.84
CA LEU A 308 -14.21 -0.18 2.72
C LEU A 308 -14.77 0.24 1.35
N HIS A 309 -14.29 -0.39 0.28
CA HIS A 309 -14.68 -0.11 -1.09
C HIS A 309 -15.87 -0.95 -1.60
N ARG A 310 -16.47 -1.79 -0.75
CA ARG A 310 -17.56 -2.72 -1.11
C ARG A 310 -17.21 -3.62 -2.30
N VAL A 311 -15.94 -4.04 -2.40
CA VAL A 311 -15.45 -4.99 -3.40
C VAL A 311 -15.54 -6.40 -2.81
N PRO A 312 -16.20 -7.36 -3.48
CA PRO A 312 -16.24 -8.75 -3.02
C PRO A 312 -14.82 -9.32 -2.85
N PHE A 313 -14.52 -9.98 -1.74
CA PHE A 313 -13.17 -10.49 -1.48
C PHE A 313 -13.19 -11.66 -0.49
N GLY A 314 -12.22 -12.56 -0.59
CA GLY A 314 -11.84 -13.44 0.51
C GLY A 314 -11.77 -14.92 0.19
N LYS A 315 -12.58 -15.43 -0.74
CA LYS A 315 -12.38 -16.78 -1.27
C LYS A 315 -11.29 -16.72 -2.34
N VAL A 316 -10.04 -16.68 -1.92
CA VAL A 316 -8.89 -16.42 -2.80
C VAL A 316 -8.28 -17.72 -3.33
N CYS A 317 -7.99 -17.77 -4.63
CA CYS A 317 -7.11 -18.77 -5.23
C CYS A 317 -5.88 -18.07 -5.85
N ASP A 318 -4.76 -17.98 -5.12
CA ASP A 318 -3.54 -17.29 -5.62
C ASP A 318 -3.10 -17.91 -6.96
N PRO A 319 -3.07 -17.15 -8.07
CA PRO A 319 -2.82 -17.68 -9.40
C PRO A 319 -1.34 -17.91 -9.69
N VAL A 320 -0.43 -17.68 -8.74
CA VAL A 320 1.03 -17.75 -8.93
C VAL A 320 1.50 -18.93 -9.78
N GLY A 321 2.42 -18.67 -10.71
CA GLY A 321 2.86 -19.64 -11.70
C GLY A 321 1.88 -19.73 -12.87
N ALA A 322 1.51 -20.95 -13.26
CA ALA A 322 0.70 -21.22 -14.45
C ALA A 322 -0.64 -20.46 -14.51
N GLY A 323 -1.27 -20.15 -13.37
CA GLY A 323 -2.51 -19.38 -13.37
C GLY A 323 -2.33 -17.95 -13.88
N VAL A 324 -1.23 -17.29 -13.51
CA VAL A 324 -0.87 -15.96 -14.03
C VAL A 324 -0.53 -16.06 -15.51
N GLU A 325 0.31 -17.00 -15.91
CA GLU A 325 0.71 -17.16 -17.33
C GLU A 325 -0.50 -17.39 -18.22
N ARG A 326 -1.40 -18.26 -17.82
CA ARG A 326 -2.66 -18.51 -18.54
C ARG A 326 -3.55 -17.28 -18.57
N CYS A 327 -3.60 -16.48 -17.51
CA CYS A 327 -4.34 -15.23 -17.55
C CYS A 327 -3.73 -14.20 -18.51
N MET A 328 -2.39 -14.16 -18.60
CA MET A 328 -1.65 -13.30 -19.52
C MET A 328 -1.78 -13.75 -20.97
N ALA A 329 -1.80 -15.06 -21.23
CA ALA A 329 -1.99 -15.61 -22.58
C ALA A 329 -3.37 -15.26 -23.18
N ILE A 330 -4.41 -15.16 -22.34
CA ILE A 330 -5.76 -14.73 -22.77
C ILE A 330 -5.86 -13.21 -22.99
N TRP A 331 -4.95 -12.41 -22.41
CA TRP A 331 -5.03 -10.94 -22.48
C TRP A 331 -5.05 -10.40 -23.94
N PRO A 332 -4.13 -10.79 -24.84
CA PRO A 332 -4.18 -10.37 -26.24
C PRO A 332 -5.46 -10.78 -26.97
N PHE A 333 -5.98 -11.97 -26.68
CA PHE A 333 -7.26 -12.42 -27.24
C PHE A 333 -8.43 -11.53 -26.79
N ALA A 334 -8.49 -11.23 -25.49
CA ALA A 334 -9.54 -10.36 -24.94
C ALA A 334 -9.50 -8.95 -25.55
N GLU A 335 -8.31 -8.41 -25.82
CA GLU A 335 -8.16 -7.15 -26.56
C GLU A 335 -8.67 -7.26 -27.99
N LYS A 336 -8.28 -8.32 -28.72
CA LYS A 336 -8.71 -8.55 -30.10
C LYS A 336 -10.23 -8.64 -30.23
N GLU A 337 -10.90 -9.22 -29.24
CA GLU A 337 -12.37 -9.33 -29.21
C GLU A 337 -13.06 -8.08 -28.64
N GLY A 338 -12.32 -7.02 -28.24
CA GLY A 338 -12.89 -5.81 -27.65
C GLY A 338 -13.47 -6.01 -26.24
N ARG A 339 -13.02 -7.04 -25.52
CA ARG A 339 -13.56 -7.46 -24.20
C ARG A 339 -12.51 -7.49 -23.09
N LEU A 340 -11.44 -6.70 -23.23
CA LEU A 340 -10.38 -6.63 -22.23
C LEU A 340 -10.93 -6.26 -20.85
N ARG A 341 -11.89 -5.32 -20.80
CA ARG A 341 -12.49 -4.83 -19.56
C ARG A 341 -13.20 -5.94 -18.80
N GLU A 342 -14.01 -6.72 -19.51
CA GLU A 342 -14.76 -7.87 -19.01
C GLU A 342 -13.81 -8.98 -18.58
N TRP A 343 -12.76 -9.26 -19.37
CA TRP A 343 -11.75 -10.26 -19.05
C TRP A 343 -11.04 -9.95 -17.74
N LEU A 344 -10.48 -8.75 -17.60
CA LEU A 344 -9.76 -8.35 -16.38
C LEU A 344 -10.67 -8.40 -15.15
N ARG A 345 -11.93 -7.95 -15.29
CA ARG A 345 -12.92 -8.02 -14.20
C ARG A 345 -13.25 -9.46 -13.83
N ALA A 346 -13.55 -10.32 -14.79
CA ALA A 346 -13.91 -11.72 -14.56
C ALA A 346 -12.74 -12.48 -13.93
N ALA A 347 -11.54 -12.37 -14.51
CA ALA A 347 -10.34 -13.02 -14.00
C ALA A 347 -10.00 -12.57 -12.58
N ALA A 348 -9.92 -11.25 -12.33
CA ALA A 348 -9.58 -10.73 -11.00
C ALA A 348 -10.65 -11.08 -9.95
N THR A 349 -11.94 -10.99 -10.29
CA THR A 349 -13.04 -11.39 -9.40
C THR A 349 -12.99 -12.88 -9.09
N GLY A 350 -12.77 -13.70 -10.11
CA GLY A 350 -12.63 -15.16 -9.99
C GLY A 350 -11.52 -15.55 -9.03
N ILE A 351 -10.36 -14.92 -9.18
CA ILE A 351 -9.17 -15.15 -8.37
C ILE A 351 -9.36 -14.69 -6.92
N TRP A 352 -9.82 -13.46 -6.70
CA TRP A 352 -9.76 -12.80 -5.39
C TRP A 352 -11.05 -12.92 -4.54
N SER A 353 -12.17 -13.32 -5.16
CA SER A 353 -13.46 -13.39 -4.46
C SER A 353 -14.23 -14.70 -4.63
N GLN A 354 -13.98 -15.46 -5.70
CA GLN A 354 -14.75 -16.69 -6.00
C GLN A 354 -13.94 -17.98 -5.83
N GLY A 355 -12.62 -17.88 -5.74
CA GLY A 355 -11.69 -18.99 -5.51
C GLY A 355 -11.49 -19.86 -6.74
N VAL A 356 -11.61 -19.27 -7.93
CA VAL A 356 -11.44 -19.96 -9.20
C VAL A 356 -9.96 -20.22 -9.45
N ASN A 357 -9.62 -21.47 -9.75
CA ASN A 357 -8.25 -21.86 -10.08
C ASN A 357 -7.95 -21.60 -11.57
N ALA A 358 -7.37 -20.45 -11.86
CA ALA A 358 -6.97 -20.04 -13.22
C ALA A 358 -5.91 -20.96 -13.86
N ALA A 359 -5.21 -21.77 -13.06
CA ALA A 359 -4.20 -22.71 -13.57
C ALA A 359 -4.79 -23.96 -14.24
N THR A 360 -6.12 -24.12 -14.24
CA THR A 360 -6.81 -25.29 -14.82
C THR A 360 -7.75 -24.89 -15.95
N ASP A 361 -7.97 -25.77 -16.92
CA ASP A 361 -8.92 -25.53 -18.03
C ASP A 361 -10.32 -25.21 -17.53
N ASN A 362 -10.88 -25.99 -16.59
CA ASN A 362 -12.21 -25.72 -16.05
C ASN A 362 -12.32 -24.33 -15.41
N GLY A 363 -11.30 -23.95 -14.63
CA GLY A 363 -11.28 -22.63 -14.00
C GLY A 363 -11.12 -21.51 -15.03
N LEU A 364 -10.18 -21.64 -15.95
CA LEU A 364 -9.94 -20.64 -16.98
C LEU A 364 -11.14 -20.50 -17.94
N LYS A 365 -11.76 -21.61 -18.34
CA LYS A 365 -13.01 -21.65 -19.10
C LYS A 365 -14.09 -20.83 -18.42
N PHE A 366 -14.34 -21.08 -17.13
CA PHE A 366 -15.31 -20.30 -16.35
C PHE A 366 -15.01 -18.80 -16.35
N LEU A 367 -13.74 -18.39 -16.23
CA LEU A 367 -13.35 -16.97 -16.28
C LEU A 367 -13.59 -16.36 -17.67
N VAL A 368 -13.20 -17.09 -18.72
CA VAL A 368 -13.35 -16.67 -20.13
C VAL A 368 -14.84 -16.52 -20.48
N GLU A 369 -15.66 -17.51 -20.14
CA GLU A 369 -17.10 -17.48 -20.42
C GLU A 369 -17.83 -16.40 -19.60
N ASN A 370 -17.42 -16.14 -18.36
CA ASN A 370 -17.96 -15.01 -17.57
C ASN A 370 -17.51 -13.64 -18.11
N ALA A 371 -16.37 -13.58 -18.77
CA ALA A 371 -15.99 -12.42 -19.57
C ALA A 371 -16.73 -12.38 -20.92
N GLY A 372 -17.62 -13.35 -21.19
CA GLY A 372 -18.36 -13.58 -22.43
C GLY A 372 -17.49 -13.81 -23.67
N LEU A 373 -16.25 -14.24 -23.45
CA LEU A 373 -15.37 -14.71 -24.52
C LEU A 373 -15.68 -16.18 -24.83
N ASP A 374 -15.42 -16.61 -26.06
CA ASP A 374 -15.57 -18.01 -26.46
C ASP A 374 -14.36 -18.83 -26.00
N TRP A 375 -14.59 -19.86 -25.18
CA TRP A 375 -13.53 -20.73 -24.67
C TRP A 375 -12.77 -21.50 -25.75
N ASN A 376 -13.46 -21.99 -26.79
CA ASN A 376 -12.84 -22.80 -27.84
C ASN A 376 -11.90 -21.98 -28.73
N ARG A 377 -12.16 -20.67 -28.85
CA ARG A 377 -11.28 -19.69 -29.49
C ARG A 377 -10.17 -19.25 -28.53
N ALA A 378 -10.52 -18.91 -27.28
CA ALA A 378 -9.59 -18.44 -26.26
C ALA A 378 -8.47 -19.45 -25.98
N ARG A 379 -8.80 -20.75 -25.85
CA ARG A 379 -7.82 -21.80 -25.53
C ARG A 379 -6.70 -21.93 -26.56
N ARG A 380 -6.92 -21.49 -27.81
CA ARG A 380 -5.90 -21.53 -28.88
C ARG A 380 -4.78 -20.52 -28.66
N TRP A 381 -4.99 -19.53 -27.81
CA TRP A 381 -3.99 -18.53 -27.43
C TRP A 381 -3.12 -18.97 -26.26
N LEU A 382 -3.41 -20.12 -25.63
CA LEU A 382 -2.62 -20.61 -24.49
C LEU A 382 -1.23 -21.07 -24.90
N ASP A 383 -1.06 -21.47 -26.15
CA ASP A 383 0.23 -21.87 -26.74
C ASP A 383 0.96 -20.69 -27.43
N ASP A 384 0.36 -19.49 -27.41
CA ASP A 384 0.98 -18.26 -27.94
C ASP A 384 1.73 -17.54 -26.81
N ASP A 385 3.05 -17.44 -26.95
CA ASP A 385 3.93 -16.77 -25.99
C ASP A 385 4.20 -15.29 -26.31
N SER A 386 3.59 -14.71 -27.35
CA SER A 386 3.80 -13.30 -27.75
C SER A 386 3.41 -12.28 -26.69
N TRP A 387 2.58 -12.67 -25.72
CA TRP A 387 2.25 -11.83 -24.56
C TRP A 387 3.45 -11.59 -23.64
N ARG A 388 4.48 -12.44 -23.68
CA ARG A 388 5.66 -12.35 -22.79
C ARG A 388 6.47 -11.10 -23.08
N ASP A 389 6.78 -10.86 -24.35
CA ASP A 389 7.51 -9.65 -24.77
C ASP A 389 6.71 -8.39 -24.43
N ARG A 390 5.39 -8.41 -24.69
CA ARG A 390 4.49 -7.31 -24.32
C ARG A 390 4.45 -7.06 -22.80
N ALA A 391 4.47 -8.11 -21.99
CA ALA A 391 4.49 -8.01 -20.54
C ALA A 391 5.82 -7.45 -20.02
N GLU A 392 6.92 -7.78 -20.70
CA GLU A 392 8.25 -7.27 -20.40
C GLU A 392 8.39 -5.80 -20.79
N ASP A 393 7.87 -5.40 -21.95
CA ASP A 393 7.77 -4.00 -22.36
C ASP A 393 6.94 -3.17 -21.37
N ASN A 394 5.80 -3.72 -20.92
CA ASN A 394 4.98 -3.09 -19.89
C ASN A 394 5.77 -2.91 -18.58
N ARG A 395 6.56 -3.91 -18.18
CA ARG A 395 7.41 -3.84 -16.98
C ARG A 395 8.48 -2.77 -17.13
N ASN A 396 9.18 -2.75 -18.26
CA ASN A 396 10.23 -1.78 -18.55
C ASN A 396 9.69 -0.36 -18.58
N ALA A 397 8.52 -0.16 -19.20
CA ALA A 397 7.83 1.14 -19.17
C ALA A 397 7.43 1.58 -17.76
N MET A 398 6.99 0.66 -16.90
CA MET A 398 6.66 0.97 -15.50
C MET A 398 7.91 1.42 -14.71
N MET A 399 9.01 0.68 -14.86
CA MET A 399 10.28 0.97 -14.20
C MET A 399 10.91 2.26 -14.69
N ALA A 400 10.88 2.52 -16.01
CA ALA A 400 11.37 3.75 -16.61
C ALA A 400 10.57 4.97 -16.13
N ALA A 401 9.28 4.79 -15.82
CA ALA A 401 8.45 5.82 -15.22
C ALA A 401 8.54 5.86 -13.68
N GLY A 402 9.52 5.19 -13.08
CA GLY A 402 9.86 5.33 -11.66
C GLY A 402 9.07 4.44 -10.70
N SER A 403 8.44 3.36 -11.16
CA SER A 403 7.73 2.40 -10.29
C SER A 403 8.07 0.94 -10.59
N TRP A 404 8.08 0.09 -9.55
CA TRP A 404 8.28 -1.36 -9.65
C TRP A 404 7.05 -2.16 -9.22
N GLY A 405 6.11 -1.50 -8.54
CA GLY A 405 4.98 -2.10 -7.83
C GLY A 405 3.67 -1.93 -8.58
N VAL A 406 2.65 -2.70 -8.19
CA VAL A 406 1.31 -2.61 -8.77
C VAL A 406 0.21 -2.59 -7.69
N PRO A 407 -0.92 -1.90 -7.92
CA PRO A 407 -1.20 -1.09 -9.10
C PRO A 407 -0.38 0.21 -9.11
N SER A 408 0.05 0.61 -10.29
CA SER A 408 0.67 1.92 -10.52
C SER A 408 -0.06 2.62 -11.65
N PHE A 409 -0.19 3.93 -11.54
CA PHE A 409 -0.94 4.79 -12.42
C PHE A 409 -0.01 5.82 -13.01
N LEU A 410 0.03 5.91 -14.33
CA LEU A 410 0.77 6.93 -15.03
C LEU A 410 -0.22 7.83 -15.76
N THR A 411 -0.26 9.10 -15.37
CA THR A 411 -0.90 10.18 -16.14
C THR A 411 0.08 10.67 -17.21
N GLU A 412 -0.05 11.91 -17.71
CA GLU A 412 0.90 12.42 -18.73
C GLU A 412 2.34 12.49 -18.22
N LYS A 413 2.55 12.94 -16.98
CA LYS A 413 3.88 13.16 -16.40
C LYS A 413 4.09 12.53 -15.03
N THR A 414 3.03 12.05 -14.39
CA THR A 414 3.09 11.66 -12.97
C THR A 414 2.82 10.18 -12.79
N MET A 415 3.76 9.50 -12.15
CA MET A 415 3.62 8.14 -11.67
C MET A 415 3.11 8.15 -10.22
N VAL A 416 2.03 7.42 -9.97
CA VAL A 416 1.40 7.27 -8.65
C VAL A 416 1.24 5.78 -8.34
N TRP A 417 1.74 5.32 -7.20
CA TRP A 417 1.69 3.92 -6.80
C TRP A 417 0.67 3.68 -5.67
N GLY A 418 -0.16 2.65 -5.82
CA GLY A 418 -1.09 2.21 -4.77
C GLY A 418 -2.57 2.42 -5.11
N GLN A 419 -3.43 1.55 -4.58
CA GLN A 419 -4.90 1.62 -4.77
C GLN A 419 -5.58 2.69 -3.88
N ASP A 420 -4.83 3.23 -2.94
CA ASP A 420 -5.20 4.20 -1.92
C ASP A 420 -4.76 5.63 -2.30
N ARG A 421 -4.51 5.89 -3.58
CA ARG A 421 -4.08 7.20 -4.13
C ARG A 421 -5.04 7.83 -5.12
N PHE A 422 -6.30 7.40 -5.16
CA PHE A 422 -7.27 7.90 -6.15
C PHE A 422 -7.52 9.41 -6.11
N ALA A 423 -7.47 10.05 -4.93
CA ALA A 423 -7.56 11.51 -4.86
C ALA A 423 -6.33 12.19 -5.49
N VAL A 424 -5.15 11.61 -5.28
CA VAL A 424 -3.89 12.10 -5.84
C VAL A 424 -3.89 11.95 -7.35
N ILE A 425 -4.30 10.78 -7.87
CA ILE A 425 -4.44 10.54 -9.32
C ILE A 425 -5.38 11.57 -9.94
N GLU A 426 -6.55 11.81 -9.32
CA GLU A 426 -7.51 12.81 -9.79
C GLU A 426 -6.92 14.22 -9.77
N GLN A 427 -6.18 14.60 -8.72
CA GLN A 427 -5.50 15.89 -8.65
C GLN A 427 -4.46 16.06 -9.76
N CYS A 428 -3.66 15.03 -10.06
CA CYS A 428 -2.69 15.07 -11.16
C CYS A 428 -3.36 15.25 -12.52
N LEU A 429 -4.49 14.57 -12.76
CA LEU A 429 -5.27 14.72 -13.99
C LEU A 429 -5.79 16.15 -14.12
N LEU A 430 -6.40 16.70 -13.06
CA LEU A 430 -6.97 18.05 -13.06
C LEU A 430 -5.91 19.15 -13.17
N ALA A 431 -4.75 18.99 -12.54
CA ALA A 431 -3.65 19.96 -12.60
C ALA A 431 -3.05 20.06 -14.02
N SER A 432 -2.94 18.94 -14.74
CA SER A 432 -2.40 18.91 -16.10
C SER A 432 -3.23 19.74 -17.11
N GLN A 433 -4.49 20.07 -16.77
CA GLN A 433 -5.32 20.97 -17.57
C GLN A 433 -4.96 22.45 -17.37
N ALA A 434 -4.54 22.84 -16.16
CA ALA A 434 -4.22 24.23 -15.87
C ALA A 434 -2.97 24.66 -16.66
N ASP A 435 -1.96 23.78 -16.72
CA ASP A 435 -0.71 24.01 -17.45
C ASP A 435 -0.89 24.06 -19.00
N ASP A 436 -1.98 23.53 -19.54
CA ASP A 436 -2.31 23.58 -20.99
C ASP A 436 -3.08 24.86 -21.39
N LYS A 437 -3.50 25.68 -20.41
CA LYS A 437 -4.24 26.94 -20.62
C LYS A 437 -3.38 28.20 -20.50
N ASP A 438 -2.15 28.06 -20.02
CA ASP A 438 -1.11 29.10 -20.00
C ASP A 438 -0.12 28.88 -21.16
#